data_AF-A0A521Y814-F1
#
_entry.id   AF-A0A521Y814-F1
#
_cell.length_a   1.000
_cell.length_b   1.000
_cell.length_c   1.000
_cell.angle_alpha   90.00
_cell.angle_beta   90.00
_cell.angle_gamma   90.00
#
_symmetry.space_group_name_H-M   'P 1'
#
loop_
_entity.id
_entity.type
_entity.pdbx_description
1 polymer ?
#
loop_
_entity_poly.entity_id
_entity_poly.type
_entity_poly.pdbx_seq_one_letter_code
_entity_poly.pdbx_strand_id
1 'polypeptide(L)'
;MRDIGCAFLVADGGGLASTVPKPLMGAALIAEAMVGLRKLYDLSRMTMEPAVVNGLPGWVQHGIDGTPLSAASIRVGADGLIAAIHVVRDPHELAYLRRA
;
A
#
# COMPACT_ATOMS: atom_id res chain seq x y z
N MET A 1 -23.57 1.62 16.47
CA MET A 1 -22.20 2.07 16.15
C MET A 1 -21.42 0.81 15.81
N ARG A 2 -21.20 0.53 14.51
CA ARG A 2 -20.47 -0.68 14.09
C ARG A 2 -19.00 -0.48 14.45
N ASP A 3 -18.39 -1.49 15.08
CA ASP A 3 -16.95 -1.53 15.34
C ASP A 3 -16.20 -1.16 14.07
N ILE A 4 -15.54 0.00 14.08
CA ILE A 4 -14.55 0.34 13.06
C ILE A 4 -13.35 -0.54 13.43
N GLY A 5 -13.31 -1.75 12.87
CA GLY A 5 -12.40 -2.82 13.28
C GLY A 5 -10.94 -2.39 13.39
N CYS A 6 -10.18 -3.12 14.21
CA CYS A 6 -8.73 -2.97 14.38
C CYS A 6 -7.98 -3.17 13.05
N ALA A 7 -7.99 -2.15 12.21
CA ALA A 7 -7.20 -2.07 11.00
C ALA A 7 -5.91 -1.31 11.29
N PHE A 8 -4.81 -1.75 10.71
CA PHE A 8 -3.56 -0.98 10.74
C PHE A 8 -2.91 -0.89 9.36
N LEU A 9 -2.20 0.21 9.11
CA LEU A 9 -1.37 0.39 7.93
C LEU A 9 0.07 0.61 8.34
N VAL A 10 0.97 -0.18 7.78
CA VAL A 10 2.43 0.02 7.89
C VAL A 10 2.98 0.26 6.50
N ALA A 11 3.89 1.21 6.38
CA ALA A 11 4.57 1.51 5.13
C ALA A 11 6.08 1.48 5.34
N ASP A 12 6.78 0.63 4.59
CA ASP A 12 8.24 0.59 4.58
C ASP A 12 8.78 1.31 3.34
N GLY A 13 9.66 2.27 3.57
CA GLY A 13 10.30 3.06 2.52
C GLY A 13 11.78 2.75 2.34
N GLY A 14 12.35 1.84 3.14
CA GLY A 14 13.78 1.55 3.15
C GLY A 14 14.67 2.75 3.49
N GLY A 15 14.10 3.82 4.07
CA GLY A 15 14.79 5.09 4.30
C GLY A 15 15.03 5.95 3.05
N LEU A 16 14.60 5.50 1.86
CA LEU A 16 14.80 6.17 0.57
C LEU A 16 13.51 6.76 0.00
N ALA A 17 12.36 6.15 0.33
CA ALA A 17 11.03 6.62 -0.08
C ALA A 17 10.25 7.18 1.13
N SER A 18 9.53 8.29 0.92
CA SER A 18 8.67 8.85 1.96
C SER A 18 7.53 7.89 2.32
N THR A 19 7.46 7.50 3.59
CA THR A 19 6.40 6.68 4.16
C THR A 19 5.86 7.28 5.44
N VAL A 20 4.71 6.78 5.90
CA VAL A 20 4.18 7.14 7.22
C VAL A 20 5.13 6.54 8.27
N PRO A 21 5.82 7.36 9.09
CA PRO A 21 6.89 6.90 9.97
C PRO A 21 6.40 6.07 11.16
N LYS A 22 5.08 6.00 11.38
CA LYS A 22 4.43 5.22 12.42
C LYS A 22 3.24 4.47 11.83
N PRO A 23 2.91 3.27 12.33
CA PRO A 23 1.70 2.57 11.93
C PRO A 23 0.46 3.47 12.11
N LEU A 24 -0.40 3.53 11.09
CA LEU A 24 -1.72 4.14 11.24
C LEU A 24 -2.67 3.11 11.81
N MET A 25 -3.47 3.50 12.81
CA MET A 25 -4.42 2.63 13.48
C MET A 25 -5.84 3.14 13.27
N GLY A 26 -6.76 2.23 12.94
CA GLY A 26 -8.18 2.51 12.74
C GLY A 26 -8.53 2.80 11.28
N ALA A 27 -9.63 2.23 10.81
CA ALA A 27 -9.99 2.28 9.39
C ALA A 27 -10.30 3.71 8.89
N ALA A 28 -10.86 4.59 9.74
CA ALA A 28 -11.15 5.98 9.37
C ALA A 28 -9.86 6.75 9.07
N LEU A 29 -8.87 6.70 9.98
CA LEU A 29 -7.58 7.36 9.79
C LEU A 29 -6.83 6.81 8.58
N ILE A 30 -6.86 5.49 8.38
CA ILE A 30 -6.26 4.85 7.20
C ILE A 30 -6.93 5.36 5.91
N ALA A 31 -8.26 5.40 5.86
CA ALA A 31 -9.00 5.88 4.69
C ALA A 31 -8.71 7.36 4.40
N GLU A 32 -8.72 8.21 5.43
CA GLU A 32 -8.38 9.64 5.31
C GLU A 32 -6.96 9.82 4.77
N ALA A 33 -5.99 9.08 5.31
CA ALA A 33 -4.61 9.12 4.84
C ALA A 33 -4.49 8.68 3.38
N MET A 34 -5.17 7.60 2.96
CA MET A 34 -5.15 7.14 1.57
C MET A 34 -5.77 8.18 0.61
N VAL A 35 -6.89 8.81 1.00
CA VAL A 35 -7.51 9.89 0.22
C VAL A 35 -6.63 11.15 0.18
N GLY A 36 -5.96 11.48 1.28
CA GLY A 36 -5.01 12.59 1.34
C GLY A 36 -3.79 12.36 0.44
N LEU A 37 -3.17 11.19 0.57
CA LEU A 37 -2.02 10.78 -0.25
C LEU A 37 -2.36 10.77 -1.74
N ARG A 38 -3.56 10.31 -2.12
CA ARG A 38 -4.06 10.36 -3.50
C ARG A 38 -3.96 11.76 -4.13
N LYS A 39 -4.08 12.84 -3.36
CA LYS A 39 -3.96 14.22 -3.87
C LYS A 39 -2.52 14.60 -4.23
N LEU A 40 -1.54 13.87 -3.74
CA LEU A 40 -0.11 14.10 -3.97
C LEU A 40 0.43 13.36 -5.19
N TYR A 41 -0.35 12.44 -5.78
CA TYR A 41 0.04 11.66 -6.95
C TYR A 41 -0.73 12.07 -8.20
N ASP A 42 -0.01 12.28 -9.29
CA ASP A 42 -0.59 12.39 -10.63
C ASP A 42 -0.89 10.98 -11.17
N LEU A 43 -2.15 10.56 -11.07
CA LEU A 43 -2.57 9.24 -11.55
C LEU A 43 -2.40 9.06 -13.05
N SER A 44 -2.36 10.13 -13.84
CA SER A 44 -2.12 9.98 -15.29
C SER A 44 -0.70 9.47 -15.58
N ARG A 45 0.18 9.52 -14.57
CA ARG A 45 1.58 9.10 -14.66
C ARG A 45 1.88 7.78 -13.94
N MET A 46 0.85 7.04 -13.52
CA MET A 46 1.03 5.75 -12.87
C MET A 46 -0.07 4.77 -13.26
N THR A 47 0.28 3.50 -13.29
CA THR A 47 -0.68 2.39 -13.38
C THR A 47 -0.74 1.65 -12.05
N MET A 48 -1.84 0.94 -11.83
CA MET A 48 -2.03 0.10 -10.67
C MET A 48 -2.68 -1.19 -11.12
N GLU A 49 -2.04 -2.33 -10.81
CA GLU A 49 -2.55 -3.65 -11.16
C GLU A 49 -2.80 -4.49 -9.91
N PRO A 50 -3.91 -5.26 -9.85
CA PRO A 50 -4.09 -6.28 -8.82
C PRO A 50 -2.95 -7.31 -8.88
N ALA A 51 -2.46 -7.71 -7.71
CA ALA A 51 -1.36 -8.66 -7.60
C ALA A 51 -1.48 -9.53 -6.35
N VAL A 52 -0.74 -10.64 -6.34
CA VAL A 52 -0.46 -11.39 -5.12
C VAL A 52 0.91 -10.95 -4.62
N VAL A 53 0.95 -10.27 -3.48
CA VAL A 53 2.16 -9.73 -2.87
C VAL A 53 2.41 -10.50 -1.57
N ASN A 54 3.55 -11.18 -1.47
CA ASN A 54 3.88 -12.04 -0.32
C ASN A 54 2.78 -13.05 0.03
N GLY A 55 2.11 -13.62 -0.99
CA GLY A 55 1.03 -14.61 -0.82
C GLY A 55 -0.32 -14.03 -0.42
N LEU A 56 -0.45 -12.71 -0.33
CA LEU A 56 -1.69 -12.02 0.03
C LEU A 56 -2.25 -11.22 -1.15
N PRO A 57 -3.58 -11.02 -1.22
CA PRO A 57 -4.18 -10.15 -2.21
C PRO A 57 -3.68 -8.71 -2.02
N GLY A 58 -3.46 -8.01 -3.12
CA GLY A 58 -2.80 -6.73 -3.09
C GLY A 58 -2.78 -6.03 -4.45
N TRP A 59 -1.85 -5.08 -4.59
CA TRP A 59 -1.62 -4.37 -5.84
C TRP A 59 -0.17 -3.95 -5.97
N VAL A 60 0.26 -3.71 -7.21
CA VAL A 60 1.54 -3.06 -7.53
C VAL A 60 1.25 -1.79 -8.32
N GLN A 61 1.93 -0.71 -7.97
CA GLN A 61 1.90 0.56 -8.69
C GLN A 61 3.16 0.71 -9.53
N HIS A 62 3.00 1.10 -10.78
CA HIS A 62 4.11 1.35 -11.70
C HIS A 62 4.07 2.78 -12.22
N GLY A 63 5.24 3.36 -12.51
CA GLY A 63 5.37 4.58 -13.28
C GLY A 63 5.03 4.35 -14.76
N ILE A 64 4.92 5.44 -15.52
CA ILE A 64 4.73 5.39 -16.99
C ILE A 64 5.81 4.58 -17.73
N ASP A 65 7.00 4.49 -17.16
CA ASP A 65 8.15 3.74 -17.67
C ASP A 65 8.12 2.27 -17.24
N GLY A 66 7.09 1.84 -16.51
CA GLY A 66 6.97 0.49 -15.96
C GLY A 66 7.78 0.28 -14.67
N THR A 67 8.46 1.29 -14.14
CA THR A 67 9.23 1.15 -12.90
C THR A 67 8.27 0.94 -11.71
N PRO A 68 8.45 -0.11 -10.88
CA PRO A 68 7.65 -0.28 -9.67
C PRO A 68 7.85 0.88 -8.69
N LEU A 69 6.75 1.51 -8.26
CA LEU A 69 6.73 2.63 -7.33
C LEU A 69 6.31 2.23 -5.92
N SER A 70 5.43 1.23 -5.83
CA SER A 70 5.03 0.60 -4.57
C SER A 70 4.41 -0.76 -4.82
N ALA A 71 4.43 -1.61 -3.80
CA ALA A 71 3.62 -2.81 -3.73
C ALA A 71 2.86 -2.80 -2.40
N ALA A 72 1.63 -3.31 -2.40
CA ALA A 72 0.86 -3.42 -1.18
C ALA A 72 0.21 -4.79 -1.06
N SER A 73 0.11 -5.28 0.18
CA SER A 73 -0.65 -6.48 0.54
C SER A 73 -1.75 -6.13 1.52
N ILE A 74 -2.87 -6.84 1.41
CA ILE A 74 -4.06 -6.67 2.24
C ILE A 74 -4.29 -7.96 3.01
N ARG A 75 -4.45 -7.84 4.34
CA ARG A 75 -4.94 -8.93 5.18
C ARG A 75 -6.40 -8.68 5.51
N VAL A 76 -7.25 -9.66 5.21
CA VAL A 76 -8.68 -9.64 5.54
C VAL A 76 -8.91 -10.40 6.85
N GLY A 77 -9.70 -9.82 7.75
CA GLY A 77 -10.11 -10.42 9.01
C GLY A 77 -11.18 -11.49 8.84
N ALA A 78 -11.47 -12.22 9.93
CA ALA A 78 -12.51 -13.25 9.95
C ALA A 78 -13.93 -12.69 9.72
N ASP A 79 -14.11 -11.40 9.97
CA ASP A 79 -15.34 -10.62 9.72
C ASP A 79 -15.48 -10.16 8.26
N GLY A 80 -14.51 -10.49 7.39
CA GLY A 80 -14.48 -10.08 5.99
C GLY A 80 -14.03 -8.64 5.78
N LEU A 81 -13.57 -7.94 6.81
CA LEU A 81 -13.08 -6.55 6.72
C LEU A 81 -11.56 -6.50 6.57
N ILE A 82 -11.03 -5.39 6.06
CA ILE A 82 -9.58 -5.18 5.99
C ILE A 82 -9.03 -5.01 7.41
N ALA A 83 -8.14 -5.92 7.81
CA ALA A 83 -7.47 -5.93 9.12
C ALA A 83 -6.05 -5.35 9.05
N ALA A 84 -5.39 -5.41 7.90
CA ALA A 84 -4.10 -4.74 7.71
C ALA A 84 -3.81 -4.40 6.24
N ILE A 85 -3.05 -3.33 6.05
CA ILE A 85 -2.42 -2.97 4.77
C ILE A 85 -0.93 -2.81 5.02
N HIS A 86 -0.10 -3.54 4.28
CA HIS A 86 1.34 -3.31 4.26
C HIS A 86 1.73 -2.73 2.92
N VAL A 87 2.45 -1.62 2.92
CA VAL A 87 2.94 -0.95 1.71
C VAL A 87 4.45 -0.97 1.71
N VAL A 88 5.05 -1.43 0.64
CA VAL A 88 6.50 -1.38 0.39
C VAL A 88 6.76 -0.35 -0.68
N ARG A 89 7.69 0.56 -0.41
CA ARG A 89 8.20 1.58 -1.32
C ARG A 89 9.72 1.57 -1.41
N ASP A 90 10.40 0.70 -0.68
CA ASP A 90 11.85 0.53 -0.76
C ASP A 90 12.25 0.11 -2.19
N PRO A 91 13.02 0.93 -2.92
CA PRO A 91 13.51 0.57 -4.25
C PRO A 91 14.31 -0.75 -4.29
N HIS A 92 15.00 -1.11 -3.21
CA HIS A 92 15.76 -2.36 -3.13
C HIS A 92 14.85 -3.58 -3.11
N GLU A 93 13.77 -3.53 -2.32
CA GLU A 93 12.76 -4.60 -2.31
C GLU A 93 11.95 -4.61 -3.61
N LEU A 94 11.60 -3.45 -4.14
CA LEU A 94 10.84 -3.34 -5.38
C LEU A 94 11.64 -3.79 -6.62
N ALA A 95 12.97 -3.81 -6.56
CA ALA A 95 13.80 -4.31 -7.65
C ALA A 95 13.52 -5.79 -7.97
N TYR A 96 13.04 -6.59 -7.00
CA TYR A 96 12.64 -7.98 -7.22
C TYR A 96 11.34 -8.13 -8.01
N LEU A 97 10.55 -7.06 -8.18
CA LEU A 97 9.32 -7.05 -8.98
C LEU A 97 9.58 -6.75 -10.46
N ARG A 98 10.81 -6.38 -10.85
CA ARG A 98 11.15 -6.17 -12.26
C ARG A 98 10.97 -7.50 -13.00
N ARG A 99 9.97 -7.51 -13.91
CA ARG A 99 9.82 -8.61 -14.87
C ARG A 99 11.09 -8.69 -15.72
N ALA A 100 11.53 -9.92 -15.98
CA ALA A 100 12.50 -10.24 -17.02
C ALA A 100 11.94 -9.86 -18.40
#